data_AF-A0A960U4K5-F1
#
_entry.id   AF-A0A960U4K5-F1
#
_cell.length_a   1.000
_cell.length_b   1.000
_cell.length_c   1.000
_cell.angle_alpha   90.00
_cell.angle_beta   90.00
_cell.angle_gamma   90.00
#
_symmetry.space_group_name_H-M   'P 1'
#
loop_
_entity.id
_entity.type
_entity.pdbx_description
1 polymer ?
#
loop_
_entity_poly.entity_id
_entity_poly.type
_entity_poly.pdbx_seq_one_letter_code
_entity_poly.pdbx_strand_id
1 'polypeptide(L)'
;MDYNRVNKKDFLLGFLSCVCLILLINTAGCGRTLSRFGLGDQKLKLPKDFKKMLSVSFHKVGNDTVKDVTYESTDGIIRSIEYTDKPWKLEGSIQWIKPDSE
;
A
#
# COMPACT_ATOMS: atom_id res chain seq x y z
N MET A 1 11.50 -46.74 25.42
CA MET A 1 11.30 -45.43 24.78
C MET A 1 10.96 -45.70 23.33
N ASP A 2 9.68 -45.62 22.97
CA ASP A 2 9.24 -45.79 21.59
C ASP A 2 9.64 -44.53 20.81
N TYR A 3 10.60 -44.69 19.89
CA TYR A 3 10.84 -43.68 18.87
C TYR A 3 9.65 -43.70 17.94
N ASN A 4 8.73 -42.74 18.13
CA ASN A 4 7.66 -42.46 17.19
C ASN A 4 8.27 -42.35 15.79
N ARG A 5 8.01 -43.36 14.95
CA ARG A 5 8.44 -43.40 13.56
C ARG A 5 7.70 -42.28 12.84
N VAL A 6 8.36 -41.12 12.72
CA VAL A 6 7.78 -39.94 12.06
C VAL A 6 7.30 -40.37 10.68
N ASN A 7 5.99 -40.26 10.44
CA ASN A 7 5.40 -40.65 9.18
C ASN A 7 5.94 -39.69 8.11
N LYS A 8 6.42 -40.23 6.98
CA LYS A 8 6.96 -39.42 5.87
C LYS A 8 5.95 -38.37 5.39
N LYS A 9 4.65 -38.66 5.49
CA LYS A 9 3.57 -37.72 5.17
C LYS A 9 3.53 -36.53 6.13
N ASP A 10 3.65 -36.78 7.43
CA ASP A 10 3.62 -35.75 8.47
C ASP A 10 4.87 -34.87 8.38
N PHE A 11 6.03 -35.48 8.08
CA PHE A 11 7.26 -34.74 7.82
C PHE A 11 7.14 -33.86 6.56
N LEU A 12 6.62 -34.40 5.46
CA LEU A 12 6.45 -33.64 4.22
C LEU A 12 5.46 -32.50 4.40
N LEU A 13 4.37 -32.72 5.14
CA LEU A 13 3.36 -31.71 5.44
C LEU A 13 3.94 -30.58 6.30
N GLY A 14 4.72 -30.91 7.33
CA GLY A 14 5.42 -29.93 8.17
C GLY A 14 6.48 -29.15 7.39
N PHE A 15 7.23 -29.82 6.51
CA PHE A 15 8.20 -29.14 5.64
C PHE A 15 7.51 -28.17 4.67
N LEU A 16 6.42 -28.60 4.03
CA LEU A 16 5.68 -27.76 3.09
C LEU A 16 5.06 -26.54 3.78
N SER A 17 4.53 -26.70 5.00
CA SER A 17 3.97 -25.59 5.77
C SER A 17 5.03 -24.56 6.14
N CYS A 18 6.23 -25.00 6.56
CA CYS A 18 7.37 -24.11 6.82
C CYS A 18 7.79 -23.34 5.57
N VAL A 19 7.90 -24.01 4.42
CA VAL A 19 8.26 -23.36 3.14
C VAL A 19 7.21 -22.31 2.75
N CYS A 20 5.92 -22.63 2.86
CA CYS A 20 4.83 -21.68 2.60
C CYS A 20 4.92 -20.45 3.52
N LEU A 21 5.20 -20.64 4.82
CA LEU A 21 5.32 -19.55 5.78
C LEU A 21 6.49 -18.61 5.43
N ILE A 22 7.65 -19.18 5.09
CA ILE A 22 8.85 -18.44 4.68
C ILE A 22 8.58 -17.65 3.39
N LEU A 23 7.93 -18.27 2.40
CA LEU A 23 7.56 -17.59 1.16
C LEU A 23 6.59 -16.43 1.41
N LEU A 24 5.58 -16.63 2.26
CA LEU A 24 4.64 -15.57 2.64
C LEU A 24 5.37 -14.38 3.30
N ILE A 25 6.27 -14.63 4.26
CA ILE A 25 7.05 -13.59 4.92
C ILE A 25 7.92 -12.82 3.91
N ASN A 26 8.59 -13.52 2.99
CA ASN A 26 9.45 -12.89 1.99
C ASN A 26 8.66 -12.07 0.95
N THR A 27 7.46 -12.51 0.57
CA THR A 27 6.58 -11.71 -0.32
C THR A 27 5.96 -10.51 0.39
N ALA A 28 5.63 -10.64 1.68
CA ALA A 28 5.08 -9.56 2.49
C ALA A 28 6.10 -8.43 2.76
N GLY A 29 7.39 -8.74 2.82
CA GLY A 29 8.48 -7.75 2.91
C GLY A 29 8.69 -6.92 1.64
N CYS A 30 8.00 -7.24 0.55
CA CYS A 30 8.14 -6.58 -0.73
C CYS A 30 6.86 -5.82 -1.08
N GLY A 31 6.55 -4.76 -0.32
CA GLY A 31 5.33 -3.95 -0.51
C GLY A 31 5.16 -3.43 -1.95
N ARG A 32 6.27 -3.23 -2.67
CA ARG A 32 6.31 -2.85 -4.10
C ARG A 32 5.89 -3.96 -5.06
N THR A 33 6.00 -5.23 -4.66
CA THR A 33 5.56 -6.36 -5.49
C THR A 33 4.06 -6.56 -5.35
N LEU A 34 3.53 -6.45 -4.12
CA LEU A 34 2.09 -6.56 -3.87
C LEU A 34 1.28 -5.44 -4.55
N SER A 35 1.81 -4.21 -4.58
CA SER A 35 1.14 -3.12 -5.30
C SER A 35 1.07 -3.30 -6.81
N ARG A 36 2.03 -4.00 -7.42
CA ARG A 36 1.97 -4.34 -8.86
C ARG A 36 0.89 -5.36 -9.19
N PHE A 37 0.42 -6.12 -8.20
CA PHE A 37 -0.74 -7.00 -8.31
C PHE A 37 -2.07 -6.29 -7.99
N GLY A 38 -2.07 -4.96 -7.86
CA GLY A 38 -3.27 -4.16 -7.53
C GLY A 38 -3.66 -4.23 -6.04
N LEU A 39 -2.80 -4.79 -5.18
CA LEU A 39 -3.01 -4.83 -3.74
C LEU A 39 -2.28 -3.66 -3.08
N GLY A 40 -3.02 -2.74 -2.45
CA GLY A 40 -2.43 -1.61 -1.73
C GLY A 40 -2.73 -0.24 -2.30
N ASP A 41 -3.69 -0.12 -3.24
CA ASP A 41 -4.09 1.18 -3.76
C ASP A 41 -4.56 2.10 -2.63
N GLN A 42 -3.92 3.25 -2.53
CA GLN A 42 -4.29 4.25 -1.56
C GLN A 42 -5.33 5.18 -2.17
N LYS A 43 -6.56 5.05 -1.70
CA LYS A 43 -7.66 5.97 -2.01
C LYS A 43 -7.42 7.28 -1.27
N LEU A 44 -7.13 8.34 -2.02
CA LEU A 44 -7.03 9.69 -1.49
C LEU A 44 -8.30 10.46 -1.86
N LYS A 45 -8.98 10.98 -0.83
CA LYS A 45 -10.15 11.85 -1.01
C LYS A 45 -9.67 13.23 -1.41
N LEU A 46 -10.11 13.69 -2.57
CA LEU A 46 -9.83 15.05 -3.01
C LEU A 46 -10.67 16.06 -2.20
N PRO A 47 -10.19 17.30 -2.04
CA PRO A 47 -10.97 18.38 -1.45
C PRO A 47 -12.30 18.63 -2.19
N LYS A 48 -13.33 19.13 -1.48
CA LYS A 48 -14.66 19.41 -2.06
C LYS A 48 -14.61 20.44 -3.19
N ASP A 49 -13.67 21.37 -3.10
CA ASP A 49 -13.45 22.46 -4.05
C ASP A 49 -12.47 22.06 -5.17
N PHE A 50 -12.05 20.80 -5.26
CA PHE A 50 -11.15 20.35 -6.32
C PHE A 50 -11.78 20.50 -7.71
N LYS A 51 -11.08 21.21 -8.61
CA LYS A 51 -11.48 21.38 -10.01
C LYS A 51 -10.53 20.64 -10.96
N LYS A 52 -9.22 20.87 -10.85
CA LYS A 52 -8.22 20.31 -11.77
C LYS A 52 -6.91 20.00 -11.06
N MET A 53 -6.35 18.82 -11.32
CA MET A 53 -5.01 18.46 -10.86
C MET A 53 -3.95 19.27 -11.62
N LEU A 54 -2.99 19.87 -10.90
CA LEU A 54 -1.87 20.59 -11.51
C LEU A 54 -0.56 19.82 -11.37
N SER A 55 -0.25 19.33 -10.17
CA SER A 55 0.96 18.54 -9.94
C SER A 55 0.83 17.60 -8.74
N VAL A 56 1.69 16.59 -8.73
CA VAL A 56 1.92 15.71 -7.58
C VAL A 56 3.43 15.61 -7.37
N SER A 57 3.90 15.95 -6.18
CA SER A 57 5.29 15.73 -5.77
C SER A 57 5.37 14.71 -4.65
N PHE A 58 6.50 14.00 -4.61
CA PHE A 58 6.78 13.00 -3.59
C PHE A 58 8.07 13.39 -2.88
N HIS A 59 8.04 13.41 -1.55
CA HIS A 59 9.22 13.62 -0.74
C HIS A 59 9.21 12.71 0.50
N LYS A 60 10.34 12.62 1.18
CA LYS A 60 10.48 11.79 2.39
C LYS A 60 10.51 12.67 3.62
N VAL A 61 9.73 12.31 4.63
CA VAL A 61 9.78 12.91 5.97
C VAL A 61 10.03 11.78 6.96
N GLY A 62 11.27 11.68 7.45
CA GLY A 62 11.73 10.51 8.20
C GLY A 62 11.67 9.24 7.35
N ASN A 63 10.98 8.21 7.84
CA ASN A 63 10.75 6.96 7.09
C ASN A 63 9.50 7.02 6.18
N ASP A 64 8.66 8.05 6.33
CA ASP A 64 7.38 8.13 5.63
C ASP A 64 7.52 8.81 4.28
N THR A 65 6.71 8.37 3.31
CA THR A 65 6.53 9.06 2.02
C THR A 65 5.42 10.07 2.17
N VAL A 66 5.72 11.32 1.83
CA VAL A 66 4.77 12.41 1.78
C VAL A 66 4.47 12.75 0.32
N LYS A 67 3.20 13.02 0.05
CA LYS A 67 2.67 13.35 -1.27
C LYS A 67 2.05 14.73 -1.20
N ASP A 68 2.59 15.68 -1.95
CA ASP A 68 1.97 17.00 -2.10
C ASP A 68 1.16 17.02 -3.38
N VAL A 69 -0.09 17.43 -3.26
CA VAL A 69 -1.04 17.46 -4.37
C VAL A 69 -1.43 18.91 -4.58
N THR A 70 -0.96 19.49 -5.68
CA THR A 70 -1.32 20.85 -6.08
C THR A 70 -2.44 20.80 -7.09
N TYR A 71 -3.50 21.57 -6.83
CA TYR A 71 -4.71 21.60 -7.64
C TYR A 71 -5.24 23.02 -7.82
N GLU A 72 -5.94 23.23 -8.93
CA GLU A 72 -6.81 24.38 -9.12
C GLU A 72 -8.15 24.07 -8.46
N SER A 73 -8.66 25.02 -7.68
CA SER A 73 -9.97 24.94 -7.05
C SER A 73 -11.09 25.53 -7.91
N THR A 74 -12.33 25.29 -7.52
CA THR A 74 -13.55 25.86 -8.11
C THR A 74 -13.56 27.39 -8.07
N ASP A 75 -12.87 28.03 -7.12
CA ASP A 75 -12.73 29.49 -7.05
C ASP A 75 -11.55 30.04 -7.89
N GLY A 76 -10.85 29.17 -8.62
CA GLY A 76 -9.68 29.53 -9.43
C GLY A 76 -8.40 29.71 -8.63
N ILE A 77 -8.43 29.51 -7.31
CA ILE A 77 -7.23 29.57 -6.46
C ILE A 77 -6.45 28.26 -6.57
N ILE A 78 -5.13 28.36 -6.64
CA ILE A 78 -4.23 27.20 -6.59
C ILE A 78 -3.97 26.84 -5.13
N ARG A 79 -4.22 25.59 -4.79
CA ARG A 79 -4.04 25.04 -3.44
C ARG A 79 -3.16 23.80 -3.46
N SER A 80 -2.46 23.55 -2.36
CA SER A 80 -1.71 22.32 -2.14
C SER A 80 -2.20 21.63 -0.88
N ILE A 81 -2.32 20.30 -0.94
CA ILE A 81 -2.63 19.46 0.22
C ILE A 81 -1.60 18.35 0.34
N GLU A 82 -1.18 18.09 1.58
CA GLU A 82 -0.21 17.06 1.92
C GLU A 82 -0.92 15.77 2.35
N TYR A 83 -0.47 14.63 1.82
CA TYR A 83 -0.89 13.31 2.24
C TYR A 83 0.33 12.49 2.67
N THR A 84 0.39 12.14 3.95
CA THR A 84 1.40 11.23 4.50
C THR A 84 0.95 9.77 4.36
N ASP A 85 1.78 8.95 3.74
CA ASP A 85 1.59 7.50 3.76
C ASP A 85 2.00 6.95 5.11
N LYS A 86 1.12 6.18 5.75
CA LYS A 86 1.48 5.45 6.97
C LYS A 86 2.35 4.25 6.61
N PRO A 87 3.33 3.86 7.45
CA PRO A 87 4.31 2.82 7.15
C PRO A 87 3.71 1.42 6.90
N TRP A 88 2.46 1.20 7.29
CA TRP A 88 1.72 -0.06 7.10
C TRP A 88 0.95 -0.14 5.78
N LYS A 89 0.89 0.95 4.99
CA LYS A 89 0.24 0.93 3.68
C LYS A 89 1.25 0.47 2.65
N LEU A 90 0.95 -0.65 2.01
CA LEU A 90 1.71 -1.16 0.86
C LEU A 90 1.88 -0.01 -0.14
N GLU A 91 3.14 0.33 -0.48
CA GLU A 91 3.46 1.39 -1.44
C GLU A 91 2.90 1.01 -2.81
N GLY A 92 1.77 1.60 -3.20
CA GLY A 92 1.06 1.27 -4.42
C GLY A 92 0.42 2.44 -5.13
N SER A 93 -0.38 2.13 -6.16
CA SER A 93 -0.97 3.12 -7.04
C SER A 93 -1.93 4.04 -6.26
N ILE A 94 -2.13 5.25 -6.77
CA ILE A 94 -3.01 6.23 -6.12
C ILE A 94 -4.30 6.32 -6.91
N GLN A 95 -5.42 6.13 -6.22
CA GLN A 95 -6.73 6.39 -6.77
C GLN A 95 -7.31 7.66 -6.14
N TRP A 96 -7.61 8.63 -6.99
CA TRP A 96 -8.26 9.88 -6.60
C TRP A 96 -9.76 9.72 -6.63
N ILE A 97 -10.42 10.01 -5.50
CA ILE A 97 -11.88 9.95 -5.42
C ILE A 97 -12.38 11.38 -5.28
N LYS A 98 -13.14 11.83 -6.28
CA LYS A 98 -13.88 13.09 -6.19
C LYS A 98 -14.90 12.94 -5.05
N PRO A 99 -14.98 13.90 -4.11
CA PRO A 99 -16.03 13.87 -3.09
C PRO A 99 -17.39 13.94 -3.78
N ASP A 100 -18.35 13.14 -3.28
CA ASP A 100 -19.71 13.14 -3.79
C ASP A 100 -20.28 14.56 -3.74
N SER A 101 -20.92 14.99 -4.83
CA SER A 101 -21.68 16.23 -4.86
C SER A 101 -22.97 16.00 -4.06
N GLU A 102 -22.93 16.29 -2.77
CA GLU A 102 -24.14 16.52 -1.95
C GLU A 102 -24.89 17.76 -2.43
#